data_AF-A0AAD8A5T6-F1
#
_entry.id   AF-A0AAD8A5T6-F1
#
_cell.length_a   1.000
_cell.length_b   1.000
_cell.length_c   1.000
_cell.angle_alpha   90.00
_cell.angle_beta   90.00
_cell.angle_gamma   90.00
#
_symmetry.space_group_name_H-M   'P 1'
#
loop_
_entity.id
_entity.type
_entity.pdbx_description
1 polymer ?
#
loop_
_entity_poly.entity_id
_entity_poly.type
_entity_poly.pdbx_seq_one_letter_code
_entity_poly.pdbx_strand_id
1 'polypeptide(L)'
;MDSGLLEHRYRVLRNHLDDLGYQQALVIESLPLVERLVADLLRTTESLRYYKDIAQKCLENCKILECGNEPYKIDNARLVKECNELHLKLLHQQEDAQKIQKEFKQKLRKLESDNSDLHFLNTQHIAKLKELEQESSQKSRKILQLQSKGVHTVSAQGGKKKQLPNIPQAIFELDSPLKPGKSLHQNYQNATAQAKDPYIANMVEVCDKRICDLSREIHLLKEEKSQQAEIIATFKNQLNNRDREIARLSKMLEGGRPITAIKKDCCCSCKDINHKINSLKTEVKILEHKKEELEQQVKESISSQHEAMTRALMLAERNKKLEKELKDIDKMALVLKLNVVPQSKKTQFVFQKY
;
A
#
# COMPACT_ATOMS: atom_id res chain seq x y z
N MET A 1 -58.03 46.82 -9.68
CA MET A 1 -56.64 46.35 -9.83
C MET A 1 -56.49 44.83 -9.65
N ASP A 2 -57.44 44.12 -9.05
CA ASP A 2 -57.36 42.67 -8.79
C ASP A 2 -57.45 41.75 -10.02
N SER A 3 -58.20 42.14 -11.06
CA SER A 3 -58.47 41.24 -12.21
C SER A 3 -57.21 40.86 -12.99
N GLY A 4 -56.26 41.78 -13.14
CA GLY A 4 -55.01 41.53 -13.86
C GLY A 4 -54.04 40.60 -13.13
N LEU A 5 -54.09 40.59 -11.79
CA LEU A 5 -53.27 39.68 -10.98
C LEU A 5 -53.82 38.24 -11.03
N LEU A 6 -55.15 38.11 -11.02
CA LEU A 6 -55.83 36.82 -11.11
C LEU A 6 -55.60 36.16 -12.48
N GLU A 7 -55.70 36.93 -13.56
CA GLU A 7 -55.42 36.48 -14.93
C GLU A 7 -53.96 36.05 -15.11
N HIS A 8 -53.02 36.79 -14.52
CA HIS A 8 -51.62 36.41 -14.51
C HIS A 8 -51.39 35.08 -13.77
N ARG A 9 -51.95 34.92 -12.57
CA ARG A 9 -51.80 33.67 -11.77
C ARG A 9 -52.42 32.48 -12.49
N TYR A 10 -53.60 32.68 -13.09
CA TYR A 10 -54.24 31.66 -13.92
C TYR A 10 -53.35 31.22 -15.07
N ARG A 11 -52.78 32.16 -15.84
CA ARG A 11 -51.88 31.83 -16.96
C ARG A 11 -50.63 31.08 -16.52
N VAL A 12 -50.03 31.46 -15.39
CA VAL A 12 -48.85 30.78 -14.84
C VAL A 12 -49.18 29.35 -14.40
N LEU A 13 -50.30 29.15 -13.71
CA LEU A 13 -50.71 27.82 -13.27
C LEU A 13 -51.13 26.94 -14.46
N ARG A 14 -51.82 27.53 -15.45
CA ARG A 14 -52.19 26.88 -16.71
C ARG A 14 -50.97 26.33 -17.43
N ASN A 15 -49.94 27.16 -17.60
CA ASN A 15 -48.67 26.74 -18.22
C ASN A 15 -48.01 25.59 -17.43
N HIS A 16 -47.94 25.67 -16.10
CA HIS A 16 -47.40 24.58 -15.28
C HIS A 16 -48.19 23.27 -15.44
N LEU A 17 -49.51 23.35 -15.48
CA LEU A 17 -50.38 22.18 -15.68
C LEU A 17 -50.22 21.61 -17.09
N ASP A 18 -50.08 22.47 -18.10
CA ASP A 18 -49.81 22.06 -19.49
C ASP A 18 -48.45 21.38 -19.63
N ASP A 19 -47.41 21.90 -18.97
CA ASP A 19 -46.08 21.29 -18.91
C ASP A 19 -46.11 19.91 -18.23
N LEU A 20 -47.03 19.72 -17.28
CA LEU A 20 -47.31 18.45 -16.62
C LEU A 20 -48.28 17.55 -17.41
N GLY A 21 -48.82 18.03 -18.55
CA GLY A 21 -49.73 17.28 -19.43
C GLY A 21 -51.22 17.33 -19.06
N TYR A 22 -51.60 18.13 -18.06
CA TYR A 22 -52.99 18.25 -17.60
C TYR A 22 -53.77 19.28 -18.42
N GLN A 23 -54.33 18.87 -19.55
CA GLN A 23 -55.01 19.76 -20.52
C GLN A 23 -56.47 20.14 -20.16
N GLN A 24 -56.99 19.70 -19.01
CA GLN A 24 -58.40 19.94 -18.64
C GLN A 24 -58.66 21.42 -18.33
N ALA A 25 -59.86 21.92 -18.67
CA ALA A 25 -60.25 23.29 -18.38
C ALA A 25 -60.25 23.56 -16.85
N LEU A 26 -59.64 24.68 -16.45
CA LEU A 26 -59.51 25.07 -15.05
C LEU A 26 -60.54 26.16 -14.71
N VAL A 27 -61.31 25.95 -13.64
CA VAL A 27 -62.29 26.94 -13.16
C VAL A 27 -61.64 27.91 -12.17
N ILE A 28 -61.99 29.19 -12.22
CA ILE A 28 -61.33 30.28 -11.50
C ILE A 28 -61.42 30.09 -9.97
N GLU A 29 -62.52 29.56 -9.45
CA GLU A 29 -62.73 29.36 -8.00
C GLU A 29 -61.77 28.32 -7.41
N SER A 30 -61.31 27.37 -8.23
CA SER A 30 -60.37 26.33 -7.82
C SER A 30 -58.90 26.78 -7.84
N LEU A 31 -58.61 27.95 -8.43
CA LEU A 31 -57.26 28.46 -8.68
C LEU A 31 -56.38 28.48 -7.43
N PRO A 32 -56.80 29.00 -6.26
CA PRO A 32 -55.93 29.10 -5.07
C PRO A 32 -55.54 27.74 -4.50
N LEU A 33 -56.41 26.73 -4.61
CA LEU A 33 -56.16 25.38 -4.11
C LEU A 33 -55.23 24.63 -5.06
N VAL A 34 -55.51 24.67 -6.36
CA VAL A 34 -54.70 23.98 -7.38
C VAL A 34 -53.28 24.58 -7.41
N GLU A 35 -53.14 25.89 -7.26
CA GLU A 35 -51.82 26.54 -7.19
C GLU A 35 -50.98 26.04 -6.01
N ARG A 36 -51.59 25.91 -4.83
CA ARG A 36 -50.90 25.36 -3.65
C ARG A 36 -50.52 23.90 -3.82
N LEU A 37 -51.43 23.09 -4.37
CA LEU A 37 -51.18 21.66 -4.61
C LEU A 37 -50.05 21.46 -5.63
N VAL A 38 -50.04 22.23 -6.72
CA VAL A 38 -48.97 22.19 -7.72
C VAL A 38 -47.65 22.64 -7.10
N ALA A 39 -47.64 23.71 -6.31
CA ALA A 39 -46.43 24.16 -5.61
C ALA A 39 -45.88 23.09 -4.64
N ASP A 40 -46.74 22.45 -3.85
CA ASP A 40 -46.33 21.36 -2.96
C ASP A 40 -45.83 20.13 -3.74
N LEU A 41 -46.47 19.79 -4.87
CA LEU A 41 -46.05 18.69 -5.72
C LEU A 41 -44.69 18.96 -6.37
N LEU A 42 -44.45 20.18 -6.86
CA LEU A 42 -43.16 20.59 -7.40
C LEU A 42 -42.08 20.52 -6.32
N ARG A 43 -42.33 21.09 -5.13
CA ARG A 43 -41.40 21.06 -4.00
C ARG A 43 -41.05 19.63 -3.57
N THR A 44 -42.04 18.74 -3.48
CA THR A 44 -41.82 17.33 -3.12
C THR A 44 -41.06 16.58 -4.21
N THR A 45 -41.33 16.86 -5.48
CA THR A 45 -40.61 16.28 -6.63
C THR A 45 -39.15 16.72 -6.67
N GLU A 46 -38.89 18.00 -6.44
CA GLU A 46 -37.53 18.56 -6.34
C GLU A 46 -36.78 17.96 -5.15
N SER A 47 -37.44 17.86 -3.99
CA SER A 47 -36.85 17.24 -2.79
C SER A 47 -36.51 15.77 -3.04
N LEU A 48 -37.41 15.02 -3.69
CA LEU A 48 -37.16 13.63 -4.05
C LEU A 48 -35.97 13.50 -5.02
N ARG A 49 -35.89 14.38 -6.03
CA ARG A 49 -34.75 14.41 -6.95
C ARG A 49 -33.44 14.71 -6.21
N TYR A 50 -33.45 15.65 -5.28
CA TYR A 50 -32.29 15.99 -4.43
C TYR A 50 -31.83 14.80 -3.58
N TYR A 51 -32.74 14.16 -2.84
CA TYR A 51 -32.40 13.00 -2.00
C TYR A 51 -31.97 11.79 -2.83
N LYS A 52 -32.55 11.59 -4.03
CA LYS A 52 -32.12 10.54 -4.95
C LYS A 52 -30.68 10.75 -5.42
N ASP A 53 -30.30 11.97 -5.74
CA ASP A 53 -28.91 12.31 -6.12
C ASP A 53 -27.93 12.06 -4.97
N ILE A 54 -28.28 12.44 -3.75
CA ILE A 54 -27.46 12.15 -2.56
C ILE A 54 -27.32 10.66 -2.33
N ALA A 55 -28.43 9.91 -2.39
CA ALA A 55 -28.40 8.46 -2.21
C ALA A 55 -27.50 7.79 -3.27
N GLN A 56 -27.58 8.24 -4.52
CA GLN A 56 -26.73 7.75 -5.60
C GLN A 56 -25.25 8.06 -5.36
N LYS A 57 -24.92 9.29 -4.95
CA LYS A 57 -23.54 9.67 -4.59
C LYS A 57 -23.02 8.87 -3.39
N CYS A 58 -23.85 8.66 -2.39
CA CYS A 58 -23.49 7.88 -1.22
C CYS A 58 -23.22 6.41 -1.59
N LEU A 59 -24.05 5.82 -2.43
CA LEU A 59 -23.85 4.46 -2.95
C LEU A 59 -22.55 4.34 -3.74
N GLU A 60 -22.23 5.32 -4.57
CA GLU A 60 -20.98 5.33 -5.35
C GLU A 60 -19.75 5.45 -4.43
N ASN A 61 -19.82 6.30 -3.41
CA ASN A 61 -18.76 6.40 -2.40
C ASN A 61 -18.58 5.10 -1.62
N CYS A 62 -19.67 4.42 -1.24
CA CYS A 62 -19.61 3.11 -0.60
C CYS A 62 -18.88 2.09 -1.49
N LYS A 63 -19.21 2.02 -2.78
CA LYS A 63 -18.51 1.13 -3.73
C LYS A 63 -17.02 1.43 -3.85
N ILE A 64 -16.65 2.71 -3.89
CA ILE A 64 -15.23 3.13 -3.95
C ILE A 64 -14.49 2.66 -2.69
N LEU A 65 -15.10 2.83 -1.52
CA LEU A 65 -14.53 2.39 -0.24
C LEU A 65 -14.41 0.86 -0.17
N GLU A 66 -15.44 0.13 -0.61
CA GLU A 66 -15.42 -1.33 -0.68
C GLU A 66 -14.32 -1.86 -1.59
N CYS A 67 -14.21 -1.31 -2.81
CA CYS A 67 -13.14 -1.67 -3.75
C CYS A 67 -11.75 -1.32 -3.18
N GLY A 68 -11.62 -0.20 -2.46
CA GLY A 68 -10.38 0.18 -1.78
C GLY A 68 -9.97 -0.75 -0.65
N ASN A 69 -10.93 -1.42 0.01
CA ASN A 69 -10.69 -2.36 1.10
C ASN A 69 -10.29 -3.77 0.60
N GLU A 70 -10.71 -4.13 -0.61
CA GLU A 70 -10.52 -5.48 -1.16
C GLU A 70 -9.04 -5.92 -1.22
N PRO A 71 -8.07 -5.08 -1.67
CA PRO A 71 -6.65 -5.45 -1.66
C PRO A 71 -6.11 -5.77 -0.27
N TYR A 72 -6.58 -5.06 0.76
CA TYR A 72 -6.17 -5.31 2.14
C TYR A 72 -6.74 -6.62 2.67
N LYS A 73 -7.98 -6.98 2.32
CA LYS A 73 -8.55 -8.28 2.69
C LYS A 73 -7.74 -9.44 2.09
N ILE A 74 -7.38 -9.33 0.81
CA ILE A 74 -6.58 -10.34 0.11
C ILE A 74 -5.19 -10.47 0.72
N ASP A 75 -4.52 -9.35 0.96
CA ASP A 75 -3.19 -9.35 1.57
C ASP A 75 -3.22 -9.86 3.02
N ASN A 76 -4.20 -9.45 3.82
CA ASN A 76 -4.35 -9.97 5.18
C ASN A 76 -4.59 -11.49 5.18
N ALA A 77 -5.44 -11.99 4.28
CA ALA A 77 -5.64 -13.43 4.15
C ALA A 77 -4.35 -14.17 3.76
N ARG A 78 -3.54 -13.58 2.86
CA ARG A 78 -2.23 -14.12 2.47
C ARG A 78 -1.25 -14.10 3.64
N LEU A 79 -1.11 -12.98 4.33
CA LEU A 79 -0.20 -12.81 5.46
C LEU A 79 -0.57 -13.73 6.61
N VAL A 80 -1.85 -13.87 6.93
CA VAL A 80 -2.32 -14.83 7.95
C VAL A 80 -1.94 -16.25 7.58
N LYS A 81 -2.09 -16.63 6.31
CA LYS A 81 -1.68 -17.95 5.82
C LYS A 81 -0.16 -18.15 5.96
N GLU A 82 0.64 -17.19 5.52
CA GLU A 82 2.10 -17.25 5.63
C GLU A 82 2.59 -17.28 7.08
N CYS A 83 2.00 -16.44 7.96
CA CYS A 83 2.27 -16.44 9.39
C CYS A 83 1.98 -17.82 10.02
N ASN A 84 0.85 -18.44 9.67
CA ASN A 84 0.50 -19.76 10.17
C ASN A 84 1.48 -20.83 9.65
N GLU A 85 1.87 -20.78 8.37
CA GLU A 85 2.86 -21.70 7.79
C GLU A 85 4.24 -21.55 8.44
N LEU A 86 4.70 -20.31 8.65
CA LEU A 86 5.96 -20.03 9.33
C LEU A 86 5.93 -20.46 10.79
N HIS A 87 4.82 -20.22 11.50
CA HIS A 87 4.65 -20.67 12.87
C HIS A 87 4.76 -22.19 12.99
N LEU A 88 4.11 -22.93 12.09
CA LEU A 88 4.22 -24.39 12.02
C LEU A 88 5.65 -24.85 11.73
N LYS A 89 6.36 -24.21 10.78
CA LYS A 89 7.76 -24.52 10.49
C LYS A 89 8.66 -24.28 11.70
N LEU A 90 8.44 -23.18 12.43
CA LEU A 90 9.21 -22.85 13.63
C LEU A 90 8.99 -23.89 14.73
N LEU A 91 7.75 -24.33 14.96
CA LEU A 91 7.45 -25.41 15.90
C LEU A 91 8.19 -26.70 15.55
N HIS A 92 8.14 -27.14 14.29
CA HIS A 92 8.84 -28.36 13.85
C HIS A 92 10.36 -28.22 14.02
N GLN A 93 10.94 -27.08 13.63
CA GLN A 93 12.37 -26.83 13.82
C GLN A 93 12.77 -26.83 15.30
N GLN A 94 11.92 -26.29 16.16
CA GLN A 94 12.15 -26.30 17.61
C GLN A 94 12.10 -27.73 18.17
N GLU A 95 11.13 -28.54 17.75
CA GLU A 95 11.02 -29.95 18.15
C GLU A 95 12.25 -30.76 17.71
N ASP A 96 12.68 -30.60 16.46
CA ASP A 96 13.88 -31.25 15.92
C ASP A 96 15.15 -30.83 16.68
N ALA A 97 15.31 -29.53 16.94
CA ALA A 97 16.42 -29.02 17.71
C ALA A 97 16.43 -29.56 19.15
N GLN A 98 15.26 -29.63 19.80
CA GLN A 98 15.14 -30.21 21.14
C GLN A 98 15.46 -31.69 21.15
N LYS A 99 15.04 -32.44 20.13
CA LYS A 99 15.36 -33.86 19.96
C LYS A 99 16.86 -34.07 19.83
N ILE A 100 17.52 -33.34 18.92
CA ILE A 100 18.98 -33.41 18.72
C ILE A 100 19.73 -33.01 20.00
N GLN A 101 19.27 -31.96 20.70
CA GLN A 101 19.86 -31.53 21.96
C GLN A 101 19.78 -32.63 23.03
N LYS A 102 18.64 -33.34 23.11
CA LYS A 102 18.45 -34.45 24.05
C LYS A 102 19.36 -35.63 23.72
N GLU A 103 19.51 -35.97 22.43
CA GLU A 103 20.42 -37.03 21.97
C GLU A 103 21.89 -36.69 22.29
N PHE A 104 22.34 -35.46 22.04
CA PHE A 104 23.70 -35.05 22.41
C PHE A 104 23.94 -35.05 23.91
N LYS A 105 22.98 -34.59 24.73
CA LYS A 105 23.08 -34.67 26.19
C LYS A 105 23.16 -36.11 26.71
N GLN A 106 22.48 -37.05 26.05
CA GLN A 106 22.61 -38.48 26.40
C GLN A 106 23.99 -39.03 26.04
N LYS A 107 24.50 -38.72 24.84
CA LYS A 107 25.86 -39.11 24.43
C LYS A 107 26.94 -38.52 25.34
N LEU A 108 26.80 -37.26 25.72
CA LEU A 108 27.71 -36.58 26.65
C LEU A 108 27.79 -37.34 27.99
N ARG A 109 26.63 -37.62 28.61
CA ARG A 109 26.58 -38.35 29.88
C ARG A 109 27.17 -39.75 29.79
N LYS A 110 26.98 -40.44 28.65
CA LYS A 110 27.59 -41.75 28.42
C LYS A 110 29.11 -41.64 28.37
N LEU A 111 29.64 -40.70 27.59
CA LEU A 111 31.09 -40.48 27.49
C LEU A 111 31.70 -40.01 28.82
N GLU A 112 30.99 -39.20 29.60
CA GLU A 112 31.42 -38.79 30.95
C GLU A 112 31.51 -39.98 31.91
N SER A 113 30.54 -40.91 31.85
CA SER A 113 30.58 -42.16 32.62
C SER A 113 31.75 -43.03 32.19
N ASP A 114 31.89 -43.31 30.88
CA ASP A 114 32.96 -44.13 30.33
C ASP A 114 34.35 -43.54 30.68
N ASN A 115 34.50 -42.21 30.63
CA ASN A 115 35.73 -41.53 31.00
C ASN A 115 36.02 -41.63 32.51
N SER A 116 34.99 -41.56 33.35
CA SER A 116 35.12 -41.74 34.81
C SER A 116 35.58 -43.16 35.16
N ASP A 117 35.01 -44.17 34.48
CA ASP A 117 35.39 -45.58 34.63
C ASP A 117 36.83 -45.83 34.18
N LEU A 118 37.22 -45.27 33.02
CA LEU A 118 38.60 -45.36 32.52
C LEU A 118 39.60 -44.66 33.46
N HIS A 119 39.25 -43.50 34.00
CA HIS A 119 40.08 -42.80 34.98
C HIS A 119 40.25 -43.62 36.26
N PHE A 120 39.18 -44.25 36.75
CA PHE A 120 39.24 -45.16 37.90
C PHE A 120 40.15 -46.36 37.62
N LEU A 121 39.98 -47.01 36.47
CA LEU A 121 40.79 -48.17 36.07
C LEU A 121 42.27 -47.79 35.91
N ASN A 122 42.57 -46.64 35.30
CA ASN A 122 43.93 -46.11 35.16
C ASN A 122 44.55 -45.85 36.54
N THR A 123 43.80 -45.21 37.45
CA THR A 123 44.25 -44.98 38.83
C THR A 123 44.57 -46.30 39.55
N GLN A 124 43.73 -47.32 39.38
CA GLN A 124 43.95 -48.65 39.94
C GLN A 124 45.23 -49.31 39.36
N HIS A 125 45.43 -49.24 38.05
CA HIS A 125 46.63 -49.77 37.40
C HIS A 125 47.91 -49.04 37.85
N ILE A 126 47.86 -47.72 38.01
CA ILE A 126 48.98 -46.94 38.56
C ILE A 126 49.32 -47.41 39.98
N ALA A 127 48.30 -47.61 40.83
CA ALA A 127 48.52 -48.10 42.19
C ALA A 127 49.16 -49.51 42.19
N LYS A 128 48.69 -50.41 41.32
CA LYS A 128 49.26 -51.75 41.20
C LYS A 128 50.69 -51.75 40.67
N LEU A 129 51.01 -50.90 39.70
CA LEU A 129 52.37 -50.72 39.20
C LEU A 129 53.31 -50.28 40.32
N LYS A 130 52.91 -49.28 41.13
CA LYS A 130 53.72 -48.84 42.28
C LYS A 130 53.99 -49.95 43.29
N GLU A 131 52.99 -50.78 43.58
CA GLU A 131 53.14 -51.94 44.48
C GLU A 131 54.17 -52.94 43.92
N LEU A 132 54.05 -53.29 42.64
CA LEU A 132 54.97 -54.21 41.96
C LEU A 132 56.39 -53.64 41.84
N GLU A 133 56.53 -52.34 41.57
CA GLU A 133 57.82 -51.64 41.56
C GLU A 133 58.50 -51.66 42.94
N GLN A 134 57.71 -51.47 44.01
CA GLN A 134 58.19 -51.56 45.38
C GLN A 134 58.60 -53.00 45.73
N GLU A 135 57.80 -54.01 45.39
CA GLU A 135 58.10 -55.42 45.61
C GLU A 135 59.37 -55.84 44.82
N SER A 136 59.46 -55.45 43.55
CA SER A 136 60.64 -55.68 42.69
C SER A 136 61.89 -55.04 43.28
N SER A 137 61.78 -53.80 43.78
CA SER A 137 62.88 -53.10 44.45
C SER A 137 63.32 -53.81 45.73
N GLN A 138 62.37 -54.31 46.53
CA GLN A 138 62.65 -55.08 47.75
C GLN A 138 63.34 -56.41 47.43
N LYS A 139 62.83 -57.17 46.46
CA LYS A 139 63.46 -58.41 45.98
C LYS A 139 64.87 -58.15 45.47
N SER A 140 65.08 -57.10 44.68
CA SER A 140 66.41 -56.71 44.17
C SER A 140 67.38 -56.39 45.32
N ARG A 141 66.95 -55.64 46.33
CA ARG A 141 67.75 -55.39 47.55
C ARG A 141 68.07 -56.68 48.29
N LYS A 142 67.10 -57.61 48.40
CA LYS A 142 67.29 -58.89 49.08
C LYS A 142 68.29 -59.78 48.34
N ILE A 143 68.25 -59.82 47.01
CA ILE A 143 69.22 -60.53 46.18
C ILE A 143 70.62 -59.96 46.42
N LEU A 144 70.79 -58.63 46.35
CA LEU A 144 72.07 -57.97 46.65
C LEU A 144 72.60 -58.32 48.05
N GLN A 145 71.74 -58.37 49.07
CA GLN A 145 72.12 -58.78 50.43
C GLN A 145 72.53 -60.26 50.53
N LEU A 146 71.88 -61.14 49.78
CA LEU A 146 72.22 -62.56 49.75
C LEU A 146 73.51 -62.81 48.96
N GLN A 147 73.71 -62.08 47.86
CA GLN A 147 74.96 -62.07 47.11
C GLN A 147 76.11 -61.54 47.97
N SER A 148 75.94 -60.43 48.69
CA SER A 148 77.00 -59.91 49.58
C SER A 148 77.34 -60.86 50.74
N LYS A 149 76.38 -61.66 51.22
CA LYS A 149 76.64 -62.75 52.18
C LYS A 149 77.26 -64.01 51.55
N GLY A 150 77.07 -64.21 50.24
CA GLY A 150 77.71 -65.27 49.45
C GLY A 150 79.09 -64.89 48.89
N VAL A 151 79.46 -63.60 48.91
CA VAL A 151 80.77 -63.09 48.47
C VAL A 151 81.73 -63.04 49.66
N HIS A 152 81.93 -64.23 50.26
CA HIS A 152 83.21 -64.60 50.85
C HIS A 152 83.98 -65.52 49.89
N THR A 153 83.81 -65.35 48.59
CA THR A 153 84.76 -65.85 47.59
C THR A 153 84.74 -64.92 46.39
N VAL A 154 85.91 -64.31 46.16
CA VAL A 154 86.43 -63.67 44.94
C VAL A 154 86.08 -62.20 44.65
N SER A 155 87.15 -61.40 44.73
CA SER A 155 87.36 -60.01 44.30
C SER A 155 87.00 -59.72 42.84
N ALA A 156 86.56 -58.48 42.54
CA ALA A 156 87.20 -57.60 41.55
C ALA A 156 86.53 -56.20 41.44
N GLN A 157 87.36 -55.19 41.67
CA GLN A 157 87.50 -53.86 41.04
C GLN A 157 86.32 -53.17 40.30
N GLY A 158 86.09 -51.91 40.71
CA GLY A 158 86.27 -50.76 39.82
C GLY A 158 85.01 -50.00 39.37
N GLY A 159 84.94 -48.69 39.71
CA GLY A 159 84.10 -47.73 38.97
C GLY A 159 83.58 -46.52 39.75
N LYS A 160 84.30 -45.39 39.66
CA LYS A 160 83.89 -44.04 40.13
C LYS A 160 82.79 -43.44 39.23
N LYS A 161 81.89 -42.59 39.77
CA LYS A 161 81.24 -41.41 39.10
C LYS A 161 80.45 -40.57 40.14
N LYS A 162 80.93 -39.38 40.51
CA LYS A 162 80.54 -38.01 40.08
C LYS A 162 79.24 -37.46 40.74
N GLN A 163 79.41 -36.56 41.70
CA GLN A 163 78.41 -35.61 42.23
C GLN A 163 78.17 -34.45 41.23
N LEU A 164 76.94 -33.94 41.18
CA LEU A 164 76.51 -32.73 40.46
C LEU A 164 76.19 -31.60 41.46
N PRO A 165 76.44 -30.32 41.16
CA PRO A 165 76.30 -29.22 42.13
C PRO A 165 74.92 -28.53 42.09
N ASN A 166 74.52 -28.01 43.25
CA ASN A 166 73.36 -27.15 43.50
C ASN A 166 73.61 -25.72 42.97
N ILE A 167 72.61 -25.11 42.32
CA ILE A 167 72.62 -23.72 41.86
C ILE A 167 71.74 -22.87 42.80
N PRO A 168 72.23 -21.76 43.41
CA PRO A 168 71.37 -20.79 44.08
C PRO A 168 70.88 -19.70 43.11
N GLN A 169 69.59 -19.37 43.17
CA GLN A 169 68.99 -18.22 42.49
C GLN A 169 69.13 -16.95 43.33
N ALA A 170 69.50 -15.85 42.69
CA ALA A 170 69.65 -14.52 43.29
C ALA A 170 68.29 -13.85 43.56
N ILE A 171 68.16 -13.21 44.73
CA ILE A 171 67.06 -12.33 45.11
C ILE A 171 67.46 -10.89 44.78
N PHE A 172 66.58 -10.17 44.10
CA PHE A 172 66.75 -8.79 43.64
C PHE A 172 66.13 -7.83 44.68
N GLU A 173 66.92 -6.88 45.20
CA GLU A 173 66.47 -5.78 46.07
C GLU A 173 65.95 -4.60 45.23
N LEU A 174 64.85 -3.96 45.66
CA LEU A 174 64.25 -2.79 45.03
C LEU A 174 64.20 -1.62 46.02
N ASP A 175 64.70 -0.46 45.58
CA ASP A 175 64.87 0.78 46.33
C ASP A 175 63.57 1.59 46.60
N SER A 176 63.68 2.45 47.61
CA SER A 176 62.68 3.26 48.34
C SER A 176 62.14 4.53 47.61
N PRO A 177 60.91 5.03 47.89
CA PRO A 177 60.35 6.24 47.27
C PRO A 177 60.54 7.57 48.06
N LEU A 178 60.67 8.69 47.31
CA LEU A 178 60.84 10.09 47.77
C LEU A 178 59.51 10.82 48.11
N LYS A 179 59.61 11.90 48.92
CA LYS A 179 58.52 12.70 49.56
C LYS A 179 57.99 13.90 48.71
N PRO A 180 56.78 14.45 48.98
CA PRO A 180 56.19 15.59 48.27
C PRO A 180 56.39 16.98 48.96
N GLY A 181 56.41 18.06 48.17
CA GLY A 181 56.68 19.47 48.58
C GLY A 181 55.44 20.32 48.95
N LYS A 182 55.66 21.49 49.59
CA LYS A 182 54.65 22.41 50.17
C LYS A 182 54.32 23.64 49.28
N SER A 183 53.09 24.16 49.41
CA SER A 183 52.48 25.23 48.58
C SER A 183 52.49 26.66 49.15
N LEU A 184 52.38 27.63 48.25
CA LEU A 184 52.73 29.07 48.30
C LEU A 184 51.67 30.04 48.91
N HIS A 185 50.80 29.59 49.85
CA HIS A 185 49.60 30.36 50.22
C HIS A 185 49.70 31.25 51.48
N GLN A 186 50.89 31.43 52.05
CA GLN A 186 51.05 32.07 53.37
C GLN A 186 51.54 33.53 53.34
N ASN A 187 51.87 34.08 52.15
CA ASN A 187 52.50 35.40 52.03
C ASN A 187 51.53 36.59 51.88
N TYR A 188 50.24 36.37 51.65
CA TYR A 188 49.30 37.46 51.33
C TYR A 188 48.54 38.06 52.52
N GLN A 189 48.62 37.47 53.72
CA GLN A 189 47.82 37.93 54.87
C GLN A 189 48.48 39.03 55.73
N ASN A 190 49.76 39.35 55.50
CA ASN A 190 50.51 40.27 56.36
C ASN A 190 50.55 41.73 55.86
N ALA A 191 49.88 42.05 54.74
CA ALA A 191 49.97 43.37 54.10
C ALA A 191 48.84 44.36 54.48
N THR A 192 47.81 43.95 55.22
CA THR A 192 46.59 44.75 55.44
C THR A 192 46.51 45.45 56.80
N ALA A 193 47.50 45.31 57.68
CA ALA A 193 47.46 45.90 59.02
C ALA A 193 47.97 47.36 59.12
N GLN A 194 48.30 48.02 57.99
CA GLN A 194 48.99 49.31 58.01
C GLN A 194 48.43 50.31 56.99
N ALA A 195 47.26 50.89 57.27
CA ALA A 195 46.79 52.12 56.63
C ALA A 195 46.24 53.09 57.69
N LYS A 196 46.97 54.18 57.96
CA LYS A 196 46.63 55.26 58.92
C LYS A 196 46.05 56.52 58.23
N ASP A 197 45.54 56.41 57.02
CA ASP A 197 44.91 57.52 56.28
C ASP A 197 43.40 57.26 56.08
N PRO A 198 42.51 58.07 56.70
CA PRO A 198 41.06 57.88 56.62
C PRO A 198 40.48 58.03 55.20
N TYR A 199 41.15 58.75 54.29
CA TYR A 199 40.69 58.88 52.90
C TYR A 199 40.94 57.59 52.10
N ILE A 200 42.12 56.98 52.28
CA ILE A 200 42.49 55.71 51.64
C ILE A 200 41.60 54.58 52.17
N ALA A 201 41.34 54.55 53.49
CA ALA A 201 40.45 53.56 54.10
C ALA A 201 39.02 53.65 53.53
N ASN A 202 38.46 54.85 53.37
CA ASN A 202 37.13 55.05 52.80
C ASN A 202 37.07 54.64 51.32
N MET A 203 38.08 55.01 50.52
CA MET A 203 38.16 54.60 49.11
C MET A 203 38.29 53.08 48.95
N VAL A 204 39.07 52.41 49.82
CA VAL A 204 39.16 50.94 49.87
C VAL A 204 37.81 50.34 50.25
N GLU A 205 37.10 50.89 51.23
CA GLU A 205 35.77 50.42 51.63
C GLU A 205 34.72 50.56 50.50
N VAL A 206 34.77 51.65 49.73
CA VAL A 206 33.90 51.84 48.55
C VAL A 206 34.24 50.83 47.45
N CYS A 207 35.52 50.57 47.21
CA CYS A 207 35.98 49.54 46.27
C CYS A 207 35.54 48.14 46.72
N ASP A 208 35.69 47.80 48.00
CA ASP A 208 35.27 46.52 48.57
C ASP A 208 33.76 46.33 48.46
N LYS A 209 32.96 47.37 48.76
CA LYS A 209 31.50 47.35 48.54
C LYS A 209 31.17 47.08 47.08
N ARG A 210 31.84 47.76 46.14
CA ARG A 210 31.61 47.54 44.70
C ARG A 210 32.02 46.15 44.25
N ILE A 211 33.12 45.61 44.77
CA ILE A 211 33.57 44.24 44.52
C ILE A 211 32.56 43.24 45.08
N CYS A 212 32.06 43.45 46.29
CA CYS A 212 31.01 42.62 46.89
C CYS A 212 29.73 42.63 46.04
N ASP A 213 29.31 43.81 45.57
CA ASP A 213 28.10 43.95 44.76
C ASP A 213 28.23 43.28 43.39
N LEU A 214 29.35 43.52 42.70
CA LEU A 214 29.66 42.85 41.44
C LEU A 214 29.81 41.34 41.62
N SER A 215 30.40 40.88 42.73
CA SER A 215 30.53 39.44 43.02
C SER A 215 29.18 38.79 43.24
N ARG A 216 28.25 39.50 43.91
CA ARG A 216 26.87 39.04 44.10
C ARG A 216 26.12 38.97 42.77
N GLU A 217 26.26 39.98 41.93
CA GLU A 217 25.64 40.01 40.59
C GLU A 217 26.19 38.88 39.69
N ILE A 218 27.50 38.66 39.70
CA ILE A 218 28.14 37.54 39.00
C ILE A 218 27.62 36.20 39.53
N HIS A 219 27.42 36.06 40.84
CA HIS A 219 26.86 34.84 41.42
C HIS A 219 25.42 34.60 40.92
N LEU A 220 24.56 35.62 40.97
CA LEU A 220 23.17 35.52 40.50
C LEU A 220 23.12 35.18 39.01
N LEU A 221 23.90 35.84 38.16
CA LEU A 221 23.95 35.55 36.72
C LEU A 221 24.47 34.13 36.43
N LYS A 222 25.40 33.61 37.23
CA LYS A 222 25.87 32.22 37.11
C LYS A 222 24.77 31.22 37.48
N GLU A 223 24.02 31.52 38.54
CA GLU A 223 22.90 30.69 38.98
C GLU A 223 21.79 30.66 37.92
N GLU A 224 21.37 31.82 37.39
CA GLU A 224 20.40 31.92 36.30
C GLU A 224 20.86 31.17 35.05
N LYS A 225 22.14 31.30 34.67
CA LYS A 225 22.72 30.55 33.55
C LYS A 225 22.67 29.04 33.78
N SER A 226 22.91 28.58 35.02
CA SER A 226 22.81 27.17 35.39
C SER A 226 21.37 26.66 35.27
N GLN A 227 20.41 27.41 35.82
CA GLN A 227 18.98 27.09 35.73
C GLN A 227 18.50 27.05 34.27
N GLN A 228 18.90 28.02 33.45
CA GLN A 228 18.59 28.02 32.02
C GLN A 228 19.18 26.79 31.30
N ALA A 229 20.41 26.39 31.63
CA ALA A 229 21.04 25.22 31.05
C ALA A 229 20.30 23.92 31.40
N GLU A 230 19.81 23.79 32.64
CA GLU A 230 18.98 22.66 33.07
C GLU A 230 17.65 22.63 32.32
N ILE A 231 16.95 23.77 32.22
CA ILE A 231 15.71 23.89 31.46
C ILE A 231 15.93 23.47 30.00
N ILE A 232 16.99 23.95 29.35
CA ILE A 232 17.34 23.56 27.98
C ILE A 232 17.60 22.05 27.89
N ALA A 233 18.28 21.46 28.86
CA ALA A 233 18.52 20.01 28.89
C ALA A 233 17.22 19.21 29.01
N THR A 234 16.27 19.66 29.84
CA THR A 234 14.95 19.01 29.94
C THR A 234 14.16 19.10 28.65
N PHE A 235 14.11 20.26 27.99
CA PHE A 235 13.43 20.42 26.70
C PHE A 235 14.07 19.60 25.59
N LYS A 236 15.41 19.52 25.54
CA LYS A 236 16.12 18.63 24.61
C LYS A 236 15.74 17.17 24.83
N ASN A 237 15.64 16.72 26.08
CA ASN A 237 15.20 15.35 26.38
C ASN A 237 13.75 15.11 25.97
N GLN A 238 12.85 16.08 26.19
CA GLN A 238 11.47 15.97 25.73
C GLN A 238 11.37 15.89 24.20
N LEU A 239 12.11 16.74 23.46
CA LEU A 239 12.17 16.67 22.00
C LEU A 239 12.68 15.32 21.52
N ASN A 240 13.79 14.83 22.09
CA ASN A 240 14.33 13.51 21.75
C ASN A 240 13.32 12.38 21.97
N ASN A 241 12.54 12.43 23.05
CA ASN A 241 11.50 11.44 23.30
C ASN A 241 10.36 11.52 22.28
N ARG A 242 9.95 12.74 21.90
CA ARG A 242 8.94 12.95 20.86
C ARG A 242 9.44 12.49 19.50
N ASP A 243 10.69 12.76 19.14
CA ASP A 243 11.28 12.35 17.87
C ASP A 243 11.38 10.82 17.78
N ARG A 244 11.75 10.15 18.88
CA ARG A 244 11.73 8.68 18.97
C ARG A 244 10.32 8.12 18.75
N GLU A 245 9.32 8.75 19.34
CA GLU A 245 7.93 8.30 19.21
C GLU A 245 7.38 8.59 17.81
N ILE A 246 7.70 9.74 17.22
CA ILE A 246 7.40 10.05 15.81
C ILE A 246 8.03 8.98 14.91
N ALA A 247 9.31 8.65 15.10
CA ALA A 247 9.97 7.61 14.33
C ALA A 247 9.30 6.22 14.50
N ARG A 248 8.93 5.86 15.74
CA ARG A 248 8.22 4.60 16.02
C ARG A 248 6.88 4.53 15.32
N LEU A 249 6.07 5.58 15.45
CA LEU A 249 4.74 5.68 14.83
C LEU A 249 4.85 5.70 13.30
N SER A 250 5.76 6.50 12.74
CA SER A 250 6.03 6.53 11.30
C SER A 250 6.38 5.15 10.76
N LYS A 251 7.25 4.41 11.44
CA LYS A 251 7.61 3.04 11.05
C LYS A 251 6.43 2.07 11.09
N MET A 252 5.50 2.23 12.04
CA MET A 252 4.25 1.45 12.07
C MET A 252 3.33 1.77 10.89
N LEU A 253 3.39 2.99 10.37
CA LEU A 253 2.59 3.45 9.22
C LEU A 253 3.23 3.09 7.86
N GLU A 254 4.55 2.90 7.80
CA GLU A 254 5.31 2.57 6.58
C GLU A 254 5.06 1.16 6.02
N GLY A 255 4.33 0.29 6.74
CA GLY A 255 4.02 -1.07 6.30
C GLY A 255 2.80 -1.20 5.39
N GLY A 256 2.06 -0.12 5.14
CA GLY A 256 0.84 -0.15 4.32
C GLY A 256 1.12 -0.16 2.81
N ARG A 257 0.22 -0.76 2.02
CA ARG A 257 0.25 -0.55 0.56
C ARG A 257 0.05 0.93 0.24
N PRO A 258 0.86 1.52 -0.65
CA PRO A 258 0.63 2.89 -1.10
C PRO A 258 -0.70 2.99 -1.86
N ILE A 259 -1.38 4.14 -1.71
CA ILE A 259 -2.67 4.42 -2.37
C ILE A 259 -2.62 4.19 -3.89
N THR A 260 -1.45 4.38 -4.50
CA THR A 260 -1.18 4.17 -5.92
C THR A 260 -1.20 2.69 -6.31
N ALA A 261 -0.64 1.80 -5.48
CA ALA A 261 -0.71 0.35 -5.67
C ALA A 261 -2.11 -0.19 -5.42
N ILE A 262 -2.82 0.37 -4.44
CA ILE A 262 -4.23 0.04 -4.17
C ILE A 262 -5.08 0.40 -5.38
N LYS A 263 -4.97 1.62 -5.92
CA LYS A 263 -5.71 2.01 -7.14
C LYS A 263 -5.43 1.09 -8.34
N LYS A 264 -4.22 0.56 -8.47
CA LYS A 264 -3.85 -0.37 -9.54
C LYS A 264 -4.51 -1.75 -9.37
N ASP A 265 -4.66 -2.23 -8.14
CA ASP A 265 -5.11 -3.60 -7.85
C ASP A 265 -6.58 -3.70 -7.39
N CYS A 266 -7.15 -2.61 -6.85
CA CYS A 266 -8.59 -2.36 -6.61
C CYS A 266 -9.46 -2.53 -7.88
N CYS A 267 -8.80 -2.64 -9.02
CA CYS A 267 -9.37 -2.74 -10.33
C CYS A 267 -9.89 -4.13 -10.74
N CYS A 268 -10.00 -5.12 -9.85
CA CYS A 268 -10.60 -6.40 -10.23
C CYS A 268 -12.06 -6.23 -10.72
N SER A 269 -12.85 -5.36 -10.09
CA SER A 269 -14.18 -4.94 -10.58
C SER A 269 -14.09 -3.98 -11.79
N CYS A 270 -13.07 -3.11 -11.82
CA CYS A 270 -12.88 -2.16 -12.91
C CYS A 270 -12.48 -2.84 -14.23
N LYS A 271 -11.81 -4.01 -14.18
CA LYS A 271 -11.50 -4.83 -15.36
C LYS A 271 -12.77 -5.41 -15.97
N ASP A 272 -13.65 -5.97 -15.16
CA ASP A 272 -14.94 -6.51 -15.64
C ASP A 272 -15.83 -5.40 -16.21
N ILE A 273 -15.89 -4.24 -15.55
CA ILE A 273 -16.62 -3.07 -16.04
C ILE A 273 -16.00 -2.53 -17.33
N ASN A 274 -14.67 -2.40 -17.42
CA ASN A 274 -14.01 -1.95 -18.65
C ASN A 274 -14.14 -2.95 -19.79
N HIS A 275 -14.09 -4.26 -19.52
CA HIS A 275 -14.37 -5.29 -20.51
C HIS A 275 -15.83 -5.23 -20.98
N LYS A 276 -16.79 -5.04 -20.06
CA LYS A 276 -18.20 -4.83 -20.40
C LYS A 276 -18.40 -3.57 -21.25
N ILE A 277 -17.78 -2.45 -20.87
CA ILE A 277 -17.82 -1.18 -21.61
C ILE A 277 -17.21 -1.36 -23.00
N ASN A 278 -16.07 -2.03 -23.12
CA ASN A 278 -15.45 -2.28 -24.42
C ASN A 278 -16.30 -3.22 -25.29
N SER A 279 -16.90 -4.26 -24.70
CA SER A 279 -17.84 -5.14 -25.41
C SER A 279 -19.05 -4.37 -25.93
N LEU A 280 -19.69 -3.56 -25.07
CA LEU A 280 -20.83 -2.73 -25.44
C LEU A 280 -20.45 -1.68 -26.50
N LYS A 281 -19.27 -1.06 -26.40
CA LYS A 281 -18.76 -0.14 -27.44
C LYS A 281 -18.58 -0.85 -28.78
N THR A 282 -18.14 -2.10 -28.78
CA THR A 282 -17.97 -2.88 -30.01
C THR A 282 -19.32 -3.22 -30.62
N GLU A 283 -20.29 -3.60 -29.78
CA GLU A 283 -21.67 -3.88 -30.19
C GLU A 283 -22.37 -2.64 -30.77
N VAL A 284 -22.22 -1.48 -30.13
CA VAL A 284 -22.73 -0.19 -30.64
C VAL A 284 -22.17 0.10 -32.03
N LYS A 285 -20.86 -0.08 -32.25
CA LYS A 285 -20.25 0.12 -33.58
C LYS A 285 -20.82 -0.83 -34.64
N ILE A 286 -21.08 -2.09 -34.29
CA ILE A 286 -21.70 -3.05 -35.21
C ILE A 286 -23.13 -2.62 -35.55
N LEU A 287 -23.89 -2.17 -34.57
CA LEU A 287 -25.25 -1.69 -34.76
C LEU A 287 -25.30 -0.40 -35.60
N GLU A 288 -24.35 0.52 -35.40
CA GLU A 288 -24.19 1.73 -36.20
C GLU A 288 -23.91 1.39 -37.67
N HIS A 289 -22.95 0.49 -37.94
CA HIS A 289 -22.67 0.06 -39.31
C HIS A 289 -23.90 -0.62 -39.95
N LYS A 290 -24.63 -1.46 -39.20
CA LYS A 290 -25.82 -2.13 -39.72
C LYS A 290 -26.96 -1.15 -40.01
N LYS A 291 -27.08 -0.09 -39.19
CA LYS A 291 -28.01 1.01 -39.43
C LYS A 291 -27.66 1.75 -40.73
N GLU A 292 -26.39 2.11 -40.93
CA GLU A 292 -25.93 2.78 -42.16
C GLU A 292 -26.19 1.92 -43.40
N GLU A 293 -25.95 0.61 -43.32
CA GLU A 293 -26.20 -0.32 -44.42
C GLU A 293 -27.70 -0.41 -44.77
N LEU A 294 -28.57 -0.50 -43.77
CA LEU A 294 -30.02 -0.52 -43.98
C LEU A 294 -30.53 0.82 -44.53
N GLU A 295 -30.01 1.95 -44.05
CA GLU A 295 -30.34 3.27 -44.59
C GLU A 295 -29.94 3.40 -46.07
N GLN A 296 -28.78 2.86 -46.44
CA GLN A 296 -28.32 2.83 -47.83
C GLN A 296 -29.21 1.93 -48.70
N GLN A 297 -29.57 0.72 -48.22
CA GLN A 297 -30.48 -0.18 -48.94
C GLN A 297 -31.86 0.45 -49.17
N VAL A 298 -32.40 1.14 -48.17
CA VAL A 298 -33.67 1.87 -48.30
C VAL A 298 -33.56 2.96 -49.36
N LYS A 299 -32.47 3.74 -49.34
CA LYS A 299 -32.23 4.81 -50.32
C LYS A 299 -32.13 4.27 -51.75
N GLU A 300 -31.44 3.14 -51.93
CA GLU A 300 -31.32 2.47 -53.24
C GLU A 300 -32.66 1.92 -53.72
N SER A 301 -33.44 1.29 -52.83
CA SER A 301 -34.78 0.80 -53.16
C SER A 301 -35.70 1.93 -53.60
N ILE A 302 -35.69 3.06 -52.88
CA ILE A 302 -36.48 4.26 -53.24
C ILE A 302 -36.06 4.80 -54.61
N SER A 303 -34.75 4.89 -54.87
CA SER A 303 -34.23 5.34 -56.18
C SER A 303 -34.69 4.43 -57.32
N SER A 304 -34.59 3.10 -57.13
CA SER A 304 -35.05 2.11 -58.09
C SER A 304 -36.56 2.19 -58.34
N GLN A 305 -37.35 2.39 -57.28
CA GLN A 305 -38.79 2.60 -57.38
C GLN A 305 -39.14 3.87 -58.17
N HIS A 306 -38.45 4.99 -57.92
CA HIS A 306 -38.65 6.23 -58.68
C HIS A 306 -38.32 6.05 -60.16
N GLU A 307 -37.25 5.32 -60.48
CA GLU A 307 -36.87 5.03 -61.86
C GLU A 307 -37.91 4.12 -62.56
N ALA A 308 -38.36 3.06 -61.89
CA ALA A 308 -39.42 2.18 -62.39
C ALA A 308 -40.74 2.93 -62.60
N MET A 309 -41.12 3.81 -61.66
CA MET A 309 -42.29 4.67 -61.77
C MET A 309 -42.19 5.61 -62.97
N THR A 310 -41.02 6.23 -63.18
CA THR A 310 -40.77 7.12 -64.31
C THR A 310 -40.90 6.37 -65.64
N ARG A 311 -40.34 5.16 -65.74
CA ARG A 311 -40.52 4.28 -66.91
C ARG A 311 -41.98 3.93 -67.15
N ALA A 312 -42.73 3.57 -66.10
CA ALA A 312 -44.15 3.25 -66.20
C ALA A 312 -44.98 4.45 -66.69
N LEU A 313 -44.68 5.66 -66.23
CA LEU A 313 -45.31 6.90 -66.70
C LEU A 313 -45.04 7.15 -68.19
N MET A 314 -43.79 7.00 -68.64
CA MET A 314 -43.42 7.14 -70.05
C MET A 314 -44.13 6.11 -70.95
N LEU A 315 -44.21 4.85 -70.50
CA LEU A 315 -44.93 3.78 -71.20
C LEU A 315 -46.43 4.06 -71.25
N ALA A 316 -47.04 4.55 -70.16
CA ALA A 316 -48.44 4.93 -70.14
C ALA A 316 -48.73 6.08 -71.13
N GLU A 317 -47.84 7.08 -71.23
CA GLU A 317 -47.97 8.16 -72.20
C GLU A 317 -47.84 7.65 -73.65
N ARG A 318 -46.89 6.74 -73.90
CA ARG A 318 -46.72 6.12 -75.22
C ARG A 318 -47.93 5.26 -75.59
N ASN A 319 -48.45 4.45 -74.68
CA ASN A 319 -49.65 3.66 -74.87
C ASN A 319 -50.86 4.57 -75.18
N LYS A 320 -51.00 5.69 -74.48
CA LYS A 320 -52.04 6.69 -74.77
C LYS A 320 -51.91 7.30 -76.18
N LYS A 321 -50.69 7.48 -76.69
CA LYS A 321 -50.46 7.92 -78.09
C LYS A 321 -50.85 6.82 -79.08
N LEU A 322 -50.41 5.59 -78.86
CA LEU A 322 -50.76 4.44 -79.69
C LEU A 322 -52.27 4.16 -79.70
N GLU A 323 -52.97 4.29 -78.57
CA GLU A 323 -54.42 4.17 -78.50
C GLU A 323 -55.15 5.23 -79.34
N LYS A 324 -54.62 6.45 -79.42
CA LYS A 324 -55.16 7.50 -80.30
C LYS A 324 -54.93 7.13 -81.76
N GLU A 325 -53.72 6.73 -82.11
CA GLU A 325 -53.36 6.31 -83.48
C GLU A 325 -54.22 5.11 -83.94
N LEU A 326 -54.42 4.10 -83.09
CA LEU A 326 -55.30 2.97 -83.37
C LEU A 326 -56.75 3.41 -83.60
N LYS A 327 -57.29 4.29 -82.75
CA LYS A 327 -58.64 4.86 -82.93
C LYS A 327 -58.76 5.60 -84.25
N ASP A 328 -57.71 6.29 -84.69
CA ASP A 328 -57.72 7.02 -85.96
C ASP A 328 -57.63 6.07 -87.16
N ILE A 329 -56.83 5.00 -87.07
CA ILE A 329 -56.81 3.92 -88.08
C ILE A 329 -58.18 3.22 -88.17
N ASP A 330 -58.81 2.89 -87.04
CA ASP A 330 -60.14 2.26 -87.02
C ASP A 330 -61.19 3.15 -87.71
N LYS A 331 -61.16 4.46 -87.47
CA LYS A 331 -62.02 5.42 -88.19
C LYS A 331 -61.74 5.39 -89.70
N MET A 332 -60.48 5.39 -90.12
CA MET A 332 -60.11 5.31 -91.53
C MET A 332 -60.58 4.00 -92.18
N ALA A 333 -60.41 2.86 -91.50
CA ALA A 333 -60.87 1.56 -91.97
C ALA A 333 -62.41 1.51 -92.09
N LEU A 334 -63.14 2.13 -91.16
CA LEU A 334 -64.60 2.26 -91.23
C LEU A 334 -65.02 3.07 -92.47
N VAL A 335 -64.35 4.20 -92.74
CA VAL A 335 -64.58 5.03 -93.94
C VAL A 335 -64.28 4.26 -95.22
N LEU A 336 -63.17 3.51 -95.27
CA LEU A 336 -62.84 2.67 -96.43
C LEU A 336 -63.88 1.56 -96.65
N LYS A 337 -64.36 0.89 -95.60
CA LYS A 337 -65.45 -0.10 -95.72
C LYS A 337 -66.74 0.54 -96.27
N LEU A 338 -67.10 1.73 -95.81
CA LEU A 338 -68.25 2.47 -96.33
C LEU A 338 -68.09 2.88 -97.79
N ASN A 339 -66.86 3.17 -98.24
CA ASN A 339 -66.55 3.56 -99.62
C ASN A 339 -66.43 2.38 -100.61
N VAL A 340 -66.16 1.16 -100.13
CA VAL A 340 -66.10 -0.06 -100.98
C VAL A 340 -67.50 -0.66 -101.24
N VAL A 341 -68.50 -0.36 -100.41
CA VAL A 341 -69.85 -0.97 -100.49
C VAL A 341 -70.79 -0.41 -101.58
N PRO A 342 -70.59 0.76 -102.22
CA PRO A 342 -71.44 1.18 -103.34
C PRO A 342 -70.73 1.37 -104.69
N GLN A 343 -69.68 0.60 -105.01
CA GLN A 343 -69.13 0.51 -106.38
C GLN A 343 -69.71 -0.66 -107.21
N SER A 344 -70.56 -1.53 -106.63
CA SER A 344 -71.16 -2.68 -107.35
C SER A 344 -72.66 -2.56 -107.69
N LYS A 345 -73.32 -1.42 -107.41
CA LYS A 345 -74.78 -1.26 -107.64
C LYS A 345 -75.23 -0.01 -108.41
N LYS A 346 -74.36 0.63 -109.21
CA LYS A 346 -74.78 1.75 -110.10
C LYS A 346 -74.30 1.60 -111.55
N THR A 347 -74.35 0.37 -112.08
CA THR A 347 -74.19 0.08 -113.52
C THR A 347 -75.41 -0.64 -114.10
N GLN A 348 -76.61 -0.33 -113.59
CA GLN A 348 -77.86 -0.72 -114.23
C GLN A 348 -78.84 0.46 -114.14
N PHE A 349 -79.51 0.72 -115.27
CA PHE A 349 -80.58 1.71 -115.49
C PHE A 349 -80.20 3.11 -115.95
N VAL A 350 -79.69 3.24 -117.19
CA VAL A 350 -80.23 4.21 -118.16
C VAL A 350 -80.10 3.59 -119.57
N PHE A 351 -81.12 2.86 -120.04
CA PHE A 351 -81.44 2.69 -121.47
C PHE A 351 -82.84 2.06 -121.63
N GLN A 352 -83.88 2.89 -121.59
CA GLN A 352 -85.16 2.64 -122.26
C GLN A 352 -85.94 3.94 -122.46
N LYS A 353 -86.03 4.38 -123.73
CA LYS A 353 -87.05 5.23 -124.41
C LYS A 353 -87.56 6.48 -123.67
N TYR A 354 -87.36 7.70 -124.15
CA TYR A 354 -87.76 8.28 -125.45
C TYR A 354 -86.88 9.48 -125.81
#